data_AF-A0A3M6XMI2-F1
#
_entry.id   AF-A0A3M6XMI2-F1
#
_cell.length_a   1.000
_cell.length_b   1.000
_cell.length_c   1.000
_cell.angle_alpha   90.00
_cell.angle_beta   90.00
_cell.angle_gamma   90.00
#
_symmetry.space_group_name_H-M   'P 1'
#
loop_
_entity.id
_entity.type
_entity.pdbx_description
1 polymer ?
#
loop_
_entity_poly.entity_id
_entity_poly.type
_entity_poly.pdbx_seq_one_letter_code
_entity_poly.pdbx_strand_id
1 'polypeptide(L)'
;MAAPARYCPSCLSAVGRTSTTSLLHRSAPAVTSSPFQQLRFAQSSQNALKYKRKDQPASQKKRKTRSTFAQPDLRDAIQFSLVDAMRYLRAAEVGRSPAASKYEVHLRLRTLKNGPVVRNRLRLPHPVKTDLRICVIAPPDSQAARAAQAEGASLVGEENVFDAVKEGRIDFDRCICHQDSLTKLQKSGVARILGPRGLMPSAKTGTVVKDVRASVREMVGASEYRERMGVVRMSVGQLGFTPEEMQRNIRAFVEGVKRDIAGLSDRISKEIHEVVLSSTNGPGMSLNGEMRSAGSVPTRDPLNRKLLP
;
A
#
# COMPACT_ATOMS: atom_id res chain seq x y z
N MET A 1 -32.61 51.96 8.00
CA MET A 1 -32.60 51.24 6.70
C MET A 1 -31.79 49.97 6.90
N ALA A 2 -32.30 48.97 7.62
CA ALA A 2 -33.29 47.96 7.23
C ALA A 2 -32.64 46.72 6.55
N ALA A 3 -32.28 45.73 7.38
CA ALA A 3 -32.49 44.30 7.08
C ALA A 3 -33.92 43.94 7.55
N PRO A 4 -34.62 42.89 7.05
CA PRO A 4 -34.38 41.49 7.47
C PRO A 4 -34.85 40.37 6.48
N ALA A 5 -34.49 39.10 6.67
CA ALA A 5 -35.32 37.93 7.12
C ALA A 5 -35.45 36.84 6.02
N ARG A 6 -34.87 35.63 6.18
CA ARG A 6 -35.50 34.34 6.59
C ARG A 6 -36.95 34.14 6.13
N TYR A 7 -37.24 33.09 5.34
CA TYR A 7 -38.46 32.26 5.48
C TYR A 7 -38.39 30.92 4.71
N CYS A 8 -38.44 29.83 5.48
CA CYS A 8 -39.26 28.62 5.28
C CYS A 8 -40.14 28.59 6.56
N PRO A 9 -41.35 27.98 6.69
CA PRO A 9 -42.02 26.95 5.87
C PRO A 9 -43.54 27.21 5.71
N SER A 10 -44.28 26.27 5.10
CA SER A 10 -45.73 26.18 5.26
C SER A 10 -46.18 24.73 5.47
N CYS A 11 -46.50 24.46 6.73
CA CYS A 11 -47.38 23.40 7.20
C CYS A 11 -48.85 23.79 6.92
N LEU A 12 -49.76 22.81 6.90
CA LEU A 12 -51.16 22.88 7.37
C LEU A 12 -51.72 21.44 7.23
N SER A 13 -51.76 20.65 8.31
CA SER A 13 -52.84 20.52 9.32
C SER A 13 -53.92 19.51 8.89
N ALA A 14 -54.55 18.67 9.73
CA ALA A 14 -54.94 18.90 11.12
C ALA A 14 -55.47 17.59 11.79
N VAL A 15 -55.27 17.50 13.12
CA VAL A 15 -56.24 17.12 14.20
C VAL A 15 -56.82 15.68 14.18
N GLY A 16 -56.90 14.91 15.29
CA GLY A 16 -56.54 15.09 16.70
C GLY A 16 -57.32 14.12 17.61
N ARG A 17 -56.80 13.90 18.84
CA ARG A 17 -57.48 13.46 20.10
C ARG A 17 -58.06 12.02 20.15
N THR A 18 -58.21 11.28 21.26
CA THR A 18 -57.75 11.25 22.67
C THR A 18 -58.26 9.91 23.26
N SER A 19 -57.53 9.33 24.22
CA SER A 19 -58.00 8.62 25.44
C SER A 19 -58.66 7.21 25.43
N THR A 20 -57.97 6.30 26.13
CA THR A 20 -58.36 5.41 27.27
C THR A 20 -59.36 4.24 27.16
N THR A 21 -58.93 3.12 27.80
CA THR A 21 -59.70 2.03 28.51
C THR A 21 -60.59 1.12 27.65
N SER A 22 -60.78 -0.19 27.87
CA SER A 22 -60.43 -1.17 28.91
C SER A 22 -60.80 -2.59 28.38
N LEU A 23 -60.17 -3.60 28.99
CA LEU A 23 -60.39 -5.07 28.99
C LEU A 23 -61.75 -5.61 28.49
N LEU A 24 -61.74 -6.79 27.84
CA LEU A 24 -62.50 -7.99 28.24
C LEU A 24 -62.09 -9.26 27.42
N HIS A 25 -62.09 -10.40 28.12
CA HIS A 25 -61.88 -11.79 27.67
C HIS A 25 -62.82 -12.24 26.53
N ARG A 26 -62.41 -13.21 25.67
CA ARG A 26 -62.69 -14.67 25.81
C ARG A 26 -62.42 -15.48 24.52
N SER A 27 -61.94 -16.71 24.76
CA SER A 27 -62.08 -17.97 23.99
C SER A 27 -61.49 -18.11 22.58
N ALA A 28 -60.46 -18.96 22.50
CA ALA A 28 -60.04 -19.67 21.28
C ALA A 28 -61.02 -20.79 20.91
N PRO A 29 -61.23 -21.10 19.61
CA PRO A 29 -61.71 -22.39 19.17
C PRO A 29 -60.58 -23.29 18.67
N ALA A 30 -60.83 -24.59 18.80
CA ALA A 30 -59.89 -25.68 18.62
C ALA A 30 -59.62 -26.07 17.16
N VAL A 31 -58.51 -26.77 17.02
CA VAL A 31 -57.94 -27.49 15.88
C VAL A 31 -58.97 -28.32 15.10
N THR A 32 -58.97 -28.18 13.77
CA THR A 32 -59.31 -29.28 12.85
C THR A 32 -58.20 -29.43 11.82
N SER A 33 -57.51 -30.57 11.90
CA SER A 33 -56.48 -31.01 10.96
C SER A 33 -57.10 -31.53 9.66
N SER A 34 -56.70 -30.98 8.53
CA SER A 34 -56.97 -31.54 7.20
C SER A 34 -55.67 -31.63 6.39
N PRO A 35 -55.56 -32.60 5.46
CA PRO A 35 -54.28 -33.20 5.12
C PRO A 35 -53.46 -32.34 4.17
N PHE A 36 -52.17 -32.35 4.46
CA PHE A 36 -51.06 -31.77 3.70
C PHE A 36 -51.08 -32.22 2.24
N GLN A 37 -51.65 -31.41 1.34
CA GLN A 37 -51.45 -31.59 -0.10
C GLN A 37 -50.04 -31.10 -0.46
N GLN A 38 -49.13 -32.06 -0.69
CA GLN A 38 -47.83 -31.78 -1.31
C GLN A 38 -48.05 -31.31 -2.75
N LEU A 39 -47.96 -30.00 -2.98
CA LEU A 39 -47.71 -29.43 -4.30
C LEU A 39 -46.34 -29.92 -4.79
N ARG A 40 -46.33 -30.97 -5.61
CA ARG A 40 -45.15 -31.39 -6.36
C ARG A 40 -44.86 -30.35 -7.44
N PHE A 41 -43.95 -29.42 -7.15
CA PHE A 41 -43.31 -28.63 -8.20
C PHE A 41 -42.53 -29.59 -9.11
N ALA A 42 -42.92 -29.66 -10.39
CA ALA A 42 -42.18 -30.40 -11.39
C ALA A 42 -40.77 -29.79 -11.51
N GLN A 43 -39.75 -30.52 -11.04
CA GLN A 43 -38.36 -30.15 -11.27
C GLN A 43 -38.11 -30.25 -12.78
N SER A 44 -37.92 -29.11 -13.44
CA SER A 44 -37.52 -29.07 -14.85
C SER A 44 -36.24 -29.89 -15.01
N SER A 45 -36.30 -30.96 -15.81
CA SER A 45 -35.17 -31.84 -16.04
C SER A 45 -34.00 -31.05 -16.65
N GLN A 46 -32.77 -31.37 -16.27
CA GLN A 46 -31.57 -30.68 -16.76
C GLN A 46 -31.44 -30.69 -18.29
N ASN A 47 -32.11 -31.64 -18.96
CA ASN A 47 -32.19 -31.71 -20.41
C ASN A 47 -32.95 -30.52 -21.02
N ALA A 48 -34.02 -30.02 -20.39
CA ALA A 48 -34.77 -28.86 -20.88
C ALA A 48 -33.94 -27.56 -20.89
N LEU A 49 -32.99 -27.42 -19.95
CA LEU A 49 -32.05 -26.29 -19.91
C LEU A 49 -30.96 -26.38 -21.00
N LYS A 50 -30.69 -27.59 -21.51
CA LYS A 50 -29.69 -27.84 -22.54
C LYS A 50 -30.19 -27.44 -23.93
N TYR A 51 -31.47 -27.67 -24.23
CA TYR A 51 -32.09 -27.26 -25.51
C TYR A 51 -32.32 -25.74 -25.59
N LYS A 52 -32.62 -25.06 -24.47
CA LYS A 52 -32.74 -23.58 -24.44
C LYS A 52 -31.43 -22.82 -24.74
N ARG A 53 -30.28 -23.47 -24.68
CA ARG A 53 -28.99 -22.84 -25.07
C ARG A 53 -28.75 -22.83 -26.58
N LYS A 54 -29.52 -23.58 -27.36
CA LYS A 54 -29.28 -23.72 -28.81
C LYS A 54 -29.93 -22.61 -29.65
N ASP A 55 -30.91 -21.90 -29.10
CA ASP A 55 -31.66 -20.83 -29.77
C ASP A 55 -31.27 -19.41 -29.33
N GLN A 56 -30.11 -19.22 -28.69
CA GLN A 56 -29.59 -17.88 -28.43
C GLN A 56 -28.90 -17.34 -29.70
N PRO A 57 -29.21 -16.11 -30.16
CA PRO A 57 -28.50 -15.49 -31.26
C PRO A 57 -27.02 -15.43 -30.92
N ALA A 58 -26.17 -15.74 -31.91
CA ALA A 58 -24.72 -15.91 -31.80
C ALA A 58 -24.12 -15.06 -30.66
N SER A 59 -23.73 -15.73 -29.57
CA SER A 59 -23.16 -15.11 -28.39
C SER A 59 -22.13 -14.08 -28.81
N GLN A 60 -22.34 -12.80 -28.46
CA GLN A 60 -21.37 -11.73 -28.70
C GLN A 60 -19.98 -12.26 -28.29
N LYS A 61 -19.06 -12.37 -29.26
CA LYS A 61 -17.71 -12.91 -29.03
C LYS A 61 -17.11 -12.18 -27.83
N LYS A 62 -16.99 -12.86 -26.68
CA LYS A 62 -16.39 -12.30 -25.47
C LYS A 62 -15.02 -11.74 -25.85
N ARG A 63 -14.84 -10.43 -25.67
CA ARG A 63 -13.61 -9.71 -26.03
C ARG A 63 -12.45 -10.38 -25.30
N LYS A 64 -11.48 -10.92 -26.04
CA LYS A 64 -10.32 -11.62 -25.44
C LYS A 64 -9.63 -10.68 -24.45
N THR A 65 -9.49 -11.11 -23.20
CA THR A 65 -8.79 -10.35 -22.17
C THR A 65 -7.30 -10.35 -22.47
N ARG A 66 -6.66 -9.16 -22.44
CA ARG A 66 -5.22 -9.04 -22.67
C ARG A 66 -4.46 -9.71 -21.53
N SER A 67 -3.47 -10.53 -21.88
CA SER A 67 -2.56 -11.20 -20.93
C SER A 67 -1.56 -10.21 -20.30
N THR A 68 -1.15 -9.19 -21.04
CA THR A 68 -0.25 -8.12 -20.57
C THR A 68 -1.02 -6.96 -19.95
N PHE A 69 -0.32 -6.17 -19.13
CA PHE A 69 -0.82 -4.87 -18.68
C PHE A 69 -0.89 -3.89 -19.87
N ALA A 70 -1.84 -2.95 -19.81
CA ALA A 70 -1.94 -1.89 -20.81
C ALA A 70 -0.75 -0.93 -20.64
N GLN A 71 -0.05 -0.65 -21.73
CA GLN A 71 1.04 0.31 -21.77
C GLN A 71 0.66 1.44 -22.73
N PRO A 72 0.85 2.71 -22.33
CA PRO A 72 0.73 3.83 -23.25
C PRO A 72 1.86 3.77 -24.28
N ASP A 73 1.64 4.29 -25.49
CA ASP A 73 2.73 4.46 -26.43
C ASP A 73 3.55 5.69 -26.02
N LEU A 74 4.88 5.56 -25.93
CA LEU A 74 5.74 6.63 -25.38
C LEU A 74 6.25 7.60 -26.45
N ARG A 75 6.01 7.31 -27.73
CA ARG A 75 6.50 8.13 -28.85
C ARG A 75 5.97 9.56 -28.81
N ASP A 76 4.70 9.71 -28.45
CA ASP A 76 4.01 11.01 -28.39
C ASP A 76 3.95 11.56 -26.95
N ALA A 77 4.55 10.86 -25.99
CA ALA A 77 4.50 11.26 -24.59
C ALA A 77 5.47 12.42 -24.32
N ILE A 78 4.98 13.46 -23.64
CA ILE A 78 5.83 14.57 -23.17
C ILE A 78 6.71 14.04 -22.04
N GLN A 79 8.02 14.04 -22.27
CA GLN A 79 9.02 13.59 -21.30
C GLN A 79 9.84 14.78 -20.82
N PHE A 80 10.30 14.69 -19.57
CA PHE A 80 11.03 15.76 -18.90
C PHE A 80 12.43 15.29 -18.50
N SER A 81 13.38 16.23 -18.52
CA SER A 81 14.66 16.02 -17.86
C SER A 81 14.48 15.97 -16.34
N LEU A 82 15.41 15.33 -15.63
CA LEU A 82 15.32 15.22 -14.17
C LEU A 82 15.23 16.59 -13.48
N VAL A 83 16.05 17.54 -13.92
CA VAL A 83 16.08 18.90 -13.34
C VAL A 83 14.76 19.63 -13.58
N ASP A 84 14.20 19.55 -14.78
CA ASP A 84 12.93 20.21 -15.10
C ASP A 84 11.77 19.58 -14.33
N ALA A 85 11.71 18.24 -14.27
CA ALA A 85 10.71 17.53 -13.50
C ALA A 85 10.78 17.90 -12.00
N MET A 86 11.98 17.91 -11.41
CA MET A 86 12.16 18.33 -10.02
C MET A 86 11.70 19.77 -9.77
N ARG A 87 11.93 20.68 -10.72
CA ARG A 87 11.48 22.07 -10.62
C ARG A 87 9.96 22.17 -10.57
N TYR A 88 9.26 21.51 -11.48
CA TYR A 88 7.78 21.51 -11.51
C TYR A 88 7.20 20.85 -10.25
N LEU A 89 7.78 19.73 -9.80
CA LEU A 89 7.34 19.06 -8.58
C LEU A 89 7.58 19.92 -7.33
N ARG A 90 8.70 20.65 -7.25
CA ARG A 90 8.94 21.62 -6.17
C ARG A 90 7.93 22.75 -6.16
N ALA A 91 7.53 23.24 -7.35
CA ALA A 91 6.47 24.24 -7.45
C ALA A 91 5.12 23.69 -6.98
N ALA A 92 4.81 22.42 -7.28
CA ALA A 92 3.59 21.76 -6.83
C ALA A 92 3.54 21.54 -5.29
N GLU A 93 4.70 21.39 -4.63
CA GLU A 93 4.82 21.16 -3.19
C GLU A 93 5.06 22.44 -2.37
N VAL A 94 4.79 23.62 -2.93
CA VAL A 94 5.00 24.89 -2.23
C VAL A 94 4.22 24.94 -0.92
N GLY A 95 4.87 25.42 0.15
CA GLY A 95 4.27 25.50 1.49
C GLY A 95 4.30 24.19 2.29
N ARG A 96 4.87 23.11 1.76
CA ARG A 96 5.11 21.87 2.51
C ARG A 96 6.51 21.81 3.09
N SER A 97 6.67 21.04 4.17
CA SER A 97 7.99 20.81 4.76
C SER A 97 8.86 20.00 3.79
N PRO A 98 10.09 20.46 3.47
CA PRO A 98 10.95 19.78 2.51
C PRO A 98 11.43 18.40 2.98
N ALA A 99 11.34 18.12 4.29
CA ALA A 99 11.66 16.82 4.87
C ALA A 99 10.46 15.85 4.86
N ALA A 100 9.23 16.36 4.80
CA ALA A 100 8.02 15.55 4.83
C ALA A 100 7.61 15.07 3.43
N SER A 101 7.64 15.96 2.43
CA SER A 101 7.30 15.60 1.05
C SER A 101 8.43 14.80 0.40
N LYS A 102 8.06 13.66 -0.19
CA LYS A 102 9.01 12.71 -0.80
C LYS A 102 8.83 12.63 -2.31
N TYR A 103 9.92 12.31 -3.00
CA TYR A 103 9.89 11.92 -4.39
C TYR A 103 9.74 10.41 -4.50
N GLU A 104 8.77 9.97 -5.31
CA GLU A 104 8.51 8.58 -5.63
C GLU A 104 8.79 8.31 -7.11
N VAL A 105 9.40 7.16 -7.39
CA VAL A 105 9.62 6.70 -8.76
C VAL A 105 8.75 5.49 -9.02
N HIS A 106 8.02 5.55 -10.13
CA HIS A 106 7.15 4.50 -10.63
C HIS A 106 7.80 3.92 -11.89
N LEU A 107 8.33 2.71 -11.77
CA LEU A 107 8.86 1.94 -12.90
C LEU A 107 7.73 1.09 -13.45
N ARG A 108 7.21 1.46 -14.63
CA ARG A 108 6.22 0.64 -15.33
C ARG A 108 6.95 -0.47 -16.05
N LEU A 109 6.58 -1.72 -15.75
CA LEU A 109 7.16 -2.91 -16.35
C LEU A 109 6.25 -3.45 -17.46
N ARG A 110 6.86 -3.80 -18.59
CA ARG A 110 6.23 -4.65 -19.59
C ARG A 110 6.28 -6.08 -19.10
N THR A 111 5.15 -6.60 -18.64
CA THR A 111 5.04 -7.94 -18.04
C THR A 111 3.65 -8.54 -18.29
N LEU A 112 3.57 -9.87 -18.18
CA LEU A 112 2.31 -10.61 -18.12
C LEU A 112 1.64 -10.43 -16.75
N LYS A 113 0.31 -10.52 -16.70
CA LYS A 113 -0.48 -10.41 -15.47
C LYS A 113 -0.31 -11.59 -14.51
N ASN A 114 -0.05 -12.77 -15.05
CA ASN A 114 0.14 -14.02 -14.31
C ASN A 114 1.63 -14.38 -14.12
N GLY A 115 2.53 -13.40 -14.24
CA GLY A 115 3.96 -13.59 -14.06
C GLY A 115 4.41 -13.55 -12.59
N PRO A 116 5.67 -13.95 -12.32
CA PRO A 116 6.31 -13.71 -11.04
C PRO A 116 6.37 -12.22 -10.71
N VAL A 117 6.45 -11.87 -9.43
CA VAL A 117 6.43 -10.48 -8.94
C VAL A 117 7.82 -10.11 -8.46
N VAL A 118 8.36 -8.98 -8.91
CA VAL A 118 9.63 -8.44 -8.39
C VAL A 118 9.43 -7.93 -6.96
N ARG A 119 10.24 -8.41 -6.02
CA ARG A 119 10.25 -7.93 -4.63
C ARG A 119 11.67 -7.99 -4.10
N ASN A 120 12.18 -6.85 -3.64
CA ASN A 120 13.48 -6.79 -3.00
C ASN A 120 13.58 -5.56 -2.08
N ARG A 121 14.72 -5.43 -1.40
CA ARG A 121 15.11 -4.27 -0.62
C ARG A 121 16.36 -3.66 -1.23
N LEU A 122 16.45 -2.34 -1.20
CA LEU A 122 17.61 -1.61 -1.68
C LEU A 122 17.99 -0.52 -0.70
N ARG A 123 19.27 -0.47 -0.36
CA ARG A 123 19.85 0.66 0.35
C ARG A 123 20.25 1.72 -0.67
N LEU A 124 19.63 2.89 -0.55
CA LEU A 124 19.94 4.04 -1.41
C LEU A 124 21.26 4.68 -0.97
N PRO A 125 22.08 5.21 -1.90
CA PRO A 125 23.27 5.99 -1.58
C PRO A 125 22.97 7.17 -0.65
N HIS A 126 21.87 7.88 -0.92
CA HIS A 126 21.34 8.94 -0.06
C HIS A 126 20.07 8.44 0.63
N PRO A 127 20.07 8.25 1.95
CA PRO A 127 18.96 7.65 2.67
C PRO A 127 17.74 8.57 2.69
N VAL A 128 16.58 8.02 2.34
CA VAL A 128 15.30 8.73 2.47
C VAL A 128 14.82 8.54 3.90
N LYS A 129 14.67 9.64 4.66
CA LYS A 129 14.13 9.54 6.03
C LYS A 129 12.69 9.06 5.93
N THR A 130 12.47 7.83 6.38
CA THR A 130 11.16 7.22 6.50
C THR A 130 10.99 6.84 7.94
N ASP A 131 9.86 7.25 8.52
CA ASP A 131 9.52 6.95 9.90
C ASP A 131 9.21 5.45 9.99
N LEU A 132 10.25 4.63 10.06
CA LEU A 132 10.15 3.18 10.24
C LEU A 132 10.29 2.87 11.72
N ARG A 133 9.21 2.40 12.33
CA ARG A 133 9.22 1.95 13.73
C ARG A 133 9.59 0.47 13.77
N ILE A 134 10.73 0.17 14.37
CA ILE A 134 11.26 -1.20 14.46
C ILE A 134 11.06 -1.73 15.87
N CYS A 135 10.38 -2.87 15.96
CA CYS A 135 10.26 -3.67 17.17
C CYS A 135 11.29 -4.79 17.16
N VAL A 136 11.99 -4.99 18.28
CA VAL A 136 12.91 -6.10 18.48
C VAL A 136 12.45 -6.96 19.64
N ILE A 137 12.21 -8.23 19.35
CA ILE A 137 11.89 -9.26 20.33
C ILE A 137 13.19 -9.90 20.79
N ALA A 138 13.60 -9.58 22.01
CA ALA A 138 14.79 -10.11 22.64
C ALA A 138 14.61 -10.11 24.17
N PRO A 139 15.35 -10.96 24.91
CA PRO A 139 15.29 -10.94 26.37
C PRO A 139 15.74 -9.55 26.88
N PRO A 140 15.01 -8.93 27.83
CA PRO A 140 15.24 -7.52 28.21
C PRO A 140 16.66 -7.25 28.73
N ASP A 141 17.26 -8.20 29.42
CA ASP A 141 18.62 -8.07 29.99
C ASP A 141 19.75 -8.49 29.03
N SER A 142 19.41 -8.90 27.80
CA SER A 142 20.39 -9.41 26.85
C SER A 142 21.22 -8.29 26.20
N GLN A 143 22.43 -8.64 25.76
CA GLN A 143 23.25 -7.77 24.90
C GLN A 143 22.51 -7.39 23.61
N ALA A 144 21.67 -8.30 23.08
CA ALA A 144 20.87 -8.06 21.89
C ALA A 144 19.84 -6.93 22.09
N ALA A 145 19.19 -6.87 23.25
CA ALA A 145 18.25 -5.79 23.59
C ALA A 145 18.96 -4.43 23.68
N ARG A 146 20.10 -4.36 24.37
CA ARG A 146 20.91 -3.14 24.48
C ARG A 146 21.42 -2.66 23.12
N ALA A 147 21.89 -3.60 22.29
CA ALA A 147 22.35 -3.30 20.94
C ALA A 147 21.22 -2.77 20.05
N ALA A 148 20.02 -3.33 20.14
CA ALA A 148 18.86 -2.85 19.40
C ALA A 148 18.47 -1.42 19.78
N GLN A 149 18.45 -1.10 21.07
CA GLN A 149 18.15 0.25 21.56
C GLN A 149 19.18 1.27 21.08
N ALA A 150 20.48 0.90 21.11
CA ALA A 150 21.56 1.77 20.64
C ALA A 150 21.46 2.10 19.14
N GLU A 151 20.93 1.19 18.32
CA GLU A 151 20.72 1.42 16.88
C GLU A 151 19.37 2.09 16.55
N GLY A 152 18.59 2.48 17.56
CA GLY A 152 17.35 3.25 17.39
C GLY A 152 16.08 2.41 17.22
N ALA A 153 16.06 1.16 17.69
CA ALA A 153 14.82 0.39 17.77
C ALA A 153 13.80 1.10 18.68
N SER A 154 12.55 1.23 18.20
CA SER A 154 11.50 1.99 18.90
C SER A 154 10.92 1.21 20.08
N LEU A 155 10.84 -0.11 19.96
CA LEU A 155 10.32 -1.00 21.00
C LEU A 155 11.23 -2.21 21.11
N VAL A 156 11.68 -2.52 22.33
CA VAL A 156 12.53 -3.68 22.60
C VAL A 156 12.02 -4.39 23.85
N GLY A 157 11.81 -5.70 23.75
CA GLY A 157 11.38 -6.52 24.88
C GLY A 157 10.93 -7.91 24.46
N GLU A 158 10.36 -8.66 25.40
CA GLU A 158 9.89 -10.02 25.16
C GLU A 158 8.41 -10.16 25.54
N GLU A 159 8.12 -10.50 26.80
CA GLU A 159 6.74 -10.73 27.28
C GLU A 159 5.88 -9.46 27.21
N ASN A 160 6.44 -8.32 27.60
CA ASN A 160 5.77 -7.01 27.50
C ASN A 160 5.31 -6.68 26.06
N VAL A 161 6.11 -7.07 25.06
CA VAL A 161 5.77 -6.86 23.64
C VAL A 161 4.66 -7.82 23.23
N PHE A 162 4.69 -9.07 23.69
CA PHE A 162 3.64 -10.04 23.38
C PHE A 162 2.29 -9.59 23.94
N ASP A 163 2.27 -9.08 25.17
CA ASP A 163 1.03 -8.63 25.80
C ASP A 163 0.48 -7.36 25.15
N ALA A 164 1.33 -6.39 24.83
CA ALA A 164 0.93 -5.22 24.04
C ALA A 164 0.32 -5.62 22.68
N VAL A 165 0.89 -6.61 21.99
CA VAL A 165 0.37 -7.12 20.72
C VAL A 165 -0.97 -7.85 20.90
N LYS A 166 -1.15 -8.63 21.99
CA LYS A 166 -2.42 -9.29 22.31
C LYS A 166 -3.53 -8.27 22.65
N GLU A 167 -3.17 -7.18 23.32
CA GLU A 167 -4.06 -6.04 23.59
C GLU A 167 -4.39 -5.23 22.32
N GLY A 168 -3.71 -5.51 21.19
CA GLY A 168 -3.94 -4.84 19.91
C GLY A 168 -3.14 -3.55 19.72
N ARG A 169 -2.22 -3.21 20.64
CA ARG A 169 -1.30 -2.07 20.52
C ARG A 169 -0.11 -2.47 19.64
N ILE A 170 -0.20 -2.16 18.35
CA ILE A 170 0.85 -2.48 17.37
C ILE A 170 1.31 -1.17 16.73
N ASP A 171 2.32 -0.56 17.33
CA ASP A 171 2.90 0.73 16.92
C ASP A 171 4.25 0.56 16.20
N PHE A 172 4.43 -0.53 15.46
CA PHE A 172 5.65 -0.82 14.71
C PHE A 172 5.36 -1.35 13.30
N ASP A 173 6.24 -1.01 12.36
CA ASP A 173 6.18 -1.39 10.94
C ASP A 173 6.98 -2.65 10.65
N ARG A 174 7.97 -2.95 11.49
CA ARG A 174 8.86 -4.12 11.35
C ARG A 174 9.09 -4.77 12.70
N CYS A 175 9.20 -6.10 12.68
CA CYS A 175 9.53 -6.89 13.85
C CYS A 175 10.71 -7.81 13.54
N ILE A 176 11.71 -7.79 14.41
CA ILE A 176 12.89 -8.66 14.38
C ILE A 176 12.87 -9.50 15.64
N CYS A 177 13.23 -10.78 15.54
CA CYS A 177 13.33 -11.67 16.70
C CYS A 177 14.76 -12.18 16.84
N HIS A 178 15.30 -12.13 18.06
CA HIS A 178 16.51 -12.86 18.41
C HIS A 178 16.22 -14.37 18.45
N GLN A 179 17.22 -15.19 18.15
CA GLN A 179 17.03 -16.66 18.10
C GLN A 179 16.56 -17.24 19.44
N ASP A 180 17.06 -16.71 20.56
CA ASP A 180 16.72 -17.20 21.91
C ASP A 180 15.24 -16.98 22.27
N SER A 181 14.65 -15.89 21.79
CA SER A 181 13.25 -15.54 22.05
C SER A 181 12.26 -16.23 21.10
N LEU A 182 12.74 -16.98 20.10
CA LEU A 182 11.89 -17.60 19.07
C LEU A 182 10.91 -18.61 19.67
N THR A 183 11.35 -19.43 20.62
CA THR A 183 10.50 -20.44 21.26
C THR A 183 9.37 -19.79 22.07
N LYS A 184 9.66 -18.68 22.75
CA LYS A 184 8.65 -17.91 23.50
C LYS A 184 7.68 -17.21 22.55
N LEU A 185 8.17 -16.63 21.45
CA LEU A 185 7.33 -16.05 20.40
C LEU A 185 6.33 -17.08 19.85
N GLN A 186 6.77 -18.31 19.57
CA GLN A 186 5.90 -19.39 19.09
C GLN A 186 4.82 -19.79 20.11
N LYS A 187 5.17 -19.83 21.41
CA LYS A 187 4.22 -20.14 22.50
C LYS A 187 3.25 -19.02 22.81
N SER A 188 3.64 -17.77 22.59
CA SER A 188 2.86 -16.57 22.97
C SER A 188 1.52 -16.40 22.26
N GLY A 189 1.28 -17.11 21.15
CA GLY A 189 0.03 -17.03 20.38
C GLY A 189 -0.12 -15.78 19.51
N VAL A 190 0.84 -14.85 19.54
CA VAL A 190 0.78 -13.59 18.75
C VAL A 190 0.86 -13.81 17.24
N ALA A 191 1.25 -15.00 16.79
CA ALA A 191 1.33 -15.37 15.38
C ALA A 191 0.00 -15.19 14.63
N ARG A 192 -1.14 -15.40 15.31
CA ARG A 192 -2.47 -15.18 14.72
C ARG A 192 -2.75 -13.71 14.41
N ILE A 193 -2.13 -12.79 15.14
CA ILE A 193 -2.32 -11.33 15.02
C ILE A 193 -1.27 -10.76 14.04
N LEU A 194 0.01 -11.11 14.21
CA LEU A 194 1.10 -10.58 13.39
C LEU A 194 1.18 -11.22 11.99
N GLY A 195 0.69 -12.45 11.83
CA GLY A 195 0.73 -13.21 10.58
C GLY A 195 -0.02 -12.52 9.43
N PRO A 196 -1.34 -12.23 9.57
CA PRO A 196 -2.11 -11.54 8.54
C PRO A 196 -1.57 -10.14 8.18
N ARG A 197 -0.90 -9.48 9.14
CA ARG A 197 -0.27 -8.17 8.93
C ARG A 197 1.11 -8.25 8.27
N GLY A 198 1.68 -9.45 8.09
CA GLY A 198 3.02 -9.64 7.54
C GLY A 198 4.16 -9.15 8.45
N LEU A 199 3.87 -8.97 9.75
CA LEU A 199 4.84 -8.52 10.76
C LEU A 199 5.48 -9.68 11.52
N MET A 200 5.00 -10.91 11.31
CA MET A 200 5.52 -12.09 12.01
C MET A 200 6.97 -12.38 11.61
N PRO A 201 7.92 -12.41 12.55
CA PRO A 201 9.30 -12.82 12.27
C PRO A 201 9.37 -14.27 11.79
N SER A 202 10.18 -14.52 10.76
CA SER A 202 10.45 -15.86 10.25
C SER A 202 11.89 -16.00 9.75
N ALA A 203 12.46 -17.19 9.89
CA ALA A 203 13.79 -17.52 9.37
C ALA A 203 13.85 -17.39 7.84
N LYS A 204 12.76 -17.74 7.13
CA LYS A 204 12.66 -17.61 5.66
C LYS A 204 12.73 -16.15 5.19
N THR A 205 12.20 -15.22 5.99
CA THR A 205 12.25 -13.78 5.71
C THR A 205 13.53 -13.12 6.23
N GLY A 206 14.43 -13.87 6.88
CA GLY A 206 15.67 -13.33 7.47
C GLY A 206 15.41 -12.35 8.63
N THR A 207 14.26 -12.45 9.29
CA THR A 207 13.88 -11.57 10.43
C THR A 207 14.10 -12.25 11.78
N VAL A 208 14.57 -13.49 11.77
CA VAL A 208 15.05 -14.22 12.95
C VAL A 208 16.56 -14.31 12.86
N VAL A 209 17.26 -13.60 13.74
CA VAL A 209 18.68 -13.29 13.57
C VAL A 209 19.46 -13.52 14.86
N LYS A 210 20.75 -13.87 14.74
CA LYS A 210 21.70 -13.87 15.86
C LYS A 210 22.20 -12.47 16.14
N ASP A 211 22.67 -11.78 15.09
CA ASP A 211 23.14 -10.41 15.19
C ASP A 211 21.98 -9.43 14.93
N VAL A 212 21.40 -8.95 16.02
CA VAL A 212 20.33 -7.95 15.99
C VAL A 212 20.84 -6.59 15.51
N ARG A 213 22.08 -6.23 15.85
CA ARG A 213 22.65 -4.92 15.56
C ARG A 213 22.75 -4.68 14.06
N ALA A 214 23.40 -5.62 13.36
CA ALA A 214 23.54 -5.56 11.90
C ALA A 214 22.18 -5.53 11.20
N SER A 215 21.24 -6.34 11.70
CA SER A 215 19.90 -6.47 11.13
C SER A 215 19.07 -5.18 11.27
N VAL A 216 19.11 -4.52 12.44
CA VAL A 216 18.43 -3.24 12.65
C VAL A 216 19.04 -2.17 11.73
N ARG A 217 20.37 -2.09 11.67
CA ARG A 217 21.08 -1.12 10.82
C ARG A 217 20.75 -1.28 9.33
N GLU A 218 20.65 -2.52 8.85
CA GLU A 218 20.25 -2.81 7.48
C GLU A 218 18.79 -2.39 7.22
N MET A 219 17.87 -2.68 8.14
CA MET A 219 16.45 -2.35 7.98
C MET A 219 16.13 -0.86 8.06
N VAL A 220 16.86 -0.09 8.88
CA VAL A 220 16.68 1.38 8.94
C VAL A 220 17.11 2.03 7.62
N GLY A 221 18.16 1.52 6.98
CA GLY A 221 18.72 2.11 5.76
C GLY A 221 18.15 1.59 4.44
N ALA A 222 17.46 0.45 4.46
CA ALA A 222 16.96 -0.21 3.24
C ALA A 222 15.48 0.11 2.98
N SER A 223 15.19 0.56 1.76
CA SER A 223 13.83 0.74 1.28
C SER A 223 13.35 -0.55 0.59
N GLU A 224 12.17 -1.05 0.94
CA GLU A 224 11.55 -2.20 0.26
C GLU A 224 10.72 -1.72 -0.93
N TYR A 225 10.82 -2.44 -2.05
CA TYR A 225 9.89 -2.27 -3.16
C TYR A 225 9.27 -3.61 -3.57
N ARG A 226 8.03 -3.53 -4.04
CA ARG A 226 7.27 -4.66 -4.54
C ARG A 226 6.49 -4.24 -5.77
N GLU A 227 6.59 -5.05 -6.82
CA GLU A 227 5.78 -4.89 -8.02
C GLU A 227 4.30 -5.12 -7.68
N ARG A 228 3.46 -4.17 -8.10
CA ARG A 228 1.99 -4.29 -8.06
C ARG A 228 1.43 -3.84 -9.39
N MET A 229 0.59 -4.68 -10.01
CA MET A 229 -0.06 -4.36 -11.29
C MET A 229 0.92 -3.96 -12.40
N GLY A 230 2.09 -4.59 -12.45
CA GLY A 230 3.15 -4.27 -13.41
C GLY A 230 3.87 -2.95 -13.15
N VAL A 231 3.76 -2.36 -11.95
CA VAL A 231 4.50 -1.14 -11.57
C VAL A 231 5.26 -1.39 -10.28
N VAL A 232 6.55 -1.06 -10.28
CA VAL A 232 7.38 -1.01 -9.05
C VAL A 232 7.40 0.43 -8.58
N ARG A 233 7.06 0.65 -7.31
CA ARG A 233 7.04 1.99 -6.69
C ARG A 233 7.96 2.01 -5.49
N MET A 234 8.72 3.09 -5.35
CA MET A 234 9.58 3.31 -4.19
C MET A 234 9.84 4.81 -4.03
N SER A 235 9.87 5.28 -2.78
CA SER A 235 10.39 6.61 -2.46
C SER A 235 11.90 6.64 -2.64
N VAL A 236 12.41 7.54 -3.46
CA VAL A 236 13.83 7.64 -3.83
C VAL A 236 14.51 8.91 -3.31
N GLY A 237 13.74 9.87 -2.80
CA GLY A 237 14.30 11.12 -2.28
C GLY A 237 13.32 11.97 -1.49
N GLN A 238 13.81 13.08 -0.97
CA GLN A 238 13.02 14.13 -0.31
C GLN A 238 13.10 15.42 -1.12
N LEU A 239 12.15 16.35 -0.92
CA LEU A 239 12.11 17.62 -1.65
C LEU A 239 13.42 18.43 -1.52
N GLY A 240 14.07 18.30 -0.35
CA GLY A 240 15.36 18.94 -0.05
C GLY A 240 16.58 18.35 -0.75
N PHE A 241 16.46 17.24 -1.48
CA PHE A 241 17.61 16.62 -2.15
C PHE A 241 18.02 17.41 -3.39
N THR A 242 19.33 17.48 -3.63
CA THR A 242 19.89 18.07 -4.83
C THR A 242 19.63 17.19 -6.06
N PRO A 243 19.67 17.74 -7.29
CA PRO A 243 19.52 16.94 -8.51
C PRO A 243 20.55 15.82 -8.65
N GLU A 244 21.77 16.00 -8.13
CA GLU A 244 22.84 15.01 -8.18
C GLU A 244 22.62 13.84 -7.21
N GLU A 245 22.13 14.13 -6.01
CA GLU A 245 21.72 13.10 -5.04
C GLU A 245 20.53 12.30 -5.58
N MET A 246 19.54 12.98 -6.15
CA MET A 246 18.40 12.36 -6.80
C MET A 246 18.83 11.46 -7.96
N GLN A 247 19.73 11.92 -8.84
CA GLN A 247 20.23 11.12 -9.94
C GLN A 247 20.91 9.84 -9.45
N ARG A 248 21.79 9.94 -8.44
CA ARG A 248 22.48 8.77 -7.87
C ARG A 248 21.50 7.76 -7.29
N ASN A 249 20.48 8.24 -6.58
CA ASN A 249 19.44 7.36 -6.02
C ASN A 249 18.59 6.70 -7.10
N ILE A 250 18.14 7.45 -8.12
CA ILE A 250 17.34 6.90 -9.22
C ILE A 250 18.14 5.86 -9.99
N ARG A 251 19.42 6.13 -10.29
CA ARG A 251 20.32 5.15 -10.95
C ARG A 251 20.46 3.87 -10.14
N ALA A 252 20.78 3.99 -8.85
CA ALA A 252 20.89 2.84 -7.95
C ALA A 252 19.59 2.03 -7.91
N PHE A 253 18.43 2.71 -7.90
CA PHE A 253 17.12 2.04 -7.93
C PHE A 253 16.86 1.31 -9.24
N VAL A 254 17.03 1.97 -10.38
CA VAL A 254 16.81 1.36 -11.70
C VAL A 254 17.76 0.18 -11.92
N GLU A 255 19.03 0.29 -11.54
CA GLU A 255 20.01 -0.81 -11.62
C GLU A 255 19.67 -1.96 -10.67
N GLY A 256 19.20 -1.67 -9.45
CA GLY A 256 18.68 -2.68 -8.52
C GLY A 256 17.51 -3.47 -9.12
N VAL A 257 16.51 -2.76 -9.66
CA VAL A 257 15.36 -3.42 -10.29
C VAL A 257 15.76 -4.21 -11.53
N LYS A 258 16.68 -3.71 -12.36
CA LYS A 258 17.20 -4.46 -13.52
C LYS A 258 17.88 -5.77 -13.11
N ARG A 259 18.70 -5.74 -12.04
CA ARG A 259 19.34 -6.95 -11.49
C ARG A 259 18.30 -7.95 -10.99
N ASP A 260 17.26 -7.48 -10.29
CA ASP A 260 16.20 -8.38 -9.81
C ASP A 260 15.37 -8.96 -10.94
N ILE A 261 15.08 -8.17 -11.97
CA ILE A 261 14.40 -8.64 -13.18
C ILE A 261 15.23 -9.73 -13.87
N ALA A 262 16.55 -9.55 -13.97
CA ALA A 262 17.45 -10.54 -14.56
C ALA A 262 17.56 -11.82 -13.72
N GLY A 263 17.40 -11.71 -12.38
CA GLY A 263 17.35 -12.87 -11.48
C GLY A 263 15.99 -13.57 -11.42
N LEU A 264 14.95 -13.04 -12.09
CA LEU A 264 13.63 -13.66 -12.17
C LEU A 264 13.59 -14.75 -13.25
N SER A 265 12.93 -15.88 -12.95
CA SER A 265 12.84 -17.09 -13.77
C SER A 265 12.79 -16.88 -15.29
N ASP A 266 13.65 -17.62 -16.00
CA ASP A 266 13.99 -17.49 -17.44
C ASP A 266 12.83 -17.51 -18.46
N ARG A 267 11.61 -17.90 -18.09
CA ARG A 267 10.48 -18.05 -19.03
C ARG A 267 9.68 -16.76 -19.26
N ILE A 268 9.76 -15.77 -18.38
CA ILE A 268 8.98 -14.52 -18.50
C ILE A 268 9.92 -13.33 -18.32
N SER A 269 10.37 -12.76 -19.44
CA SER A 269 11.14 -11.52 -19.42
C SER A 269 10.24 -10.35 -19.03
N LYS A 270 10.77 -9.50 -18.14
CA LYS A 270 10.20 -8.20 -17.80
C LYS A 270 11.14 -7.13 -18.30
N GLU A 271 10.58 -6.03 -18.76
CA GLU A 271 11.37 -4.89 -19.21
C GLU A 271 10.83 -3.61 -18.59
N ILE A 272 11.69 -2.66 -18.27
CA ILE A 272 11.24 -1.33 -17.83
C ILE A 272 10.76 -0.59 -19.07
N HIS A 273 9.46 -0.31 -19.11
CA HIS A 273 8.80 0.40 -20.20
C HIS A 273 8.89 1.91 -20.00
N GLU A 274 8.55 2.40 -18.81
CA GLU A 274 8.50 3.84 -18.51
C GLU A 274 8.99 4.10 -17.08
N VAL A 275 9.68 5.23 -16.89
CA VAL A 275 10.08 5.75 -15.58
C VAL A 275 9.33 7.05 -15.33
N VAL A 276 8.47 7.06 -14.32
CA VAL A 276 7.69 8.25 -13.93
C VAL A 276 8.14 8.72 -12.57
N LEU A 277 8.43 10.01 -12.44
CA LEU A 277 8.74 10.68 -11.18
C LEU A 277 7.51 11.44 -10.69
N SER A 278 7.15 11.29 -9.43
CA SER A 278 6.09 12.05 -8.77
C SER A 278 6.55 12.54 -7.40
N SER A 279 5.84 13.51 -6.84
CA SER A 279 5.93 13.87 -5.42
C SER A 279 4.64 13.48 -4.69
N THR A 280 4.62 13.61 -3.37
CA THR A 280 3.47 13.24 -2.53
C THR A 280 2.14 13.86 -2.98
N ASN A 281 2.14 15.11 -3.41
CA ASN A 281 0.98 15.88 -3.84
C ASN A 281 1.10 16.38 -5.29
N GLY A 282 2.18 16.05 -5.99
CA GLY A 282 2.47 16.51 -7.35
C GLY A 282 2.02 15.54 -8.43
N PRO A 283 1.97 15.99 -9.70
CA PRO A 283 1.66 15.13 -10.82
C PRO A 283 2.78 14.11 -11.09
N GLY A 284 2.46 13.01 -11.78
CA GLY A 284 3.46 12.08 -12.30
C GLY A 284 4.02 12.56 -13.64
N MET A 285 5.34 12.76 -13.71
CA MET A 285 6.04 13.24 -14.89
C MET A 285 6.93 12.14 -15.47
N SER A 286 6.78 11.86 -16.77
CA SER A 286 7.61 10.86 -17.46
C SER A 286 9.03 11.40 -17.65
N LEU A 287 10.05 10.58 -17.37
CA LEU A 287 11.45 10.98 -17.46
C LEU A 287 12.09 10.49 -18.76
N ASN A 288 12.88 11.36 -19.41
CA ASN A 288 13.61 11.04 -20.64
C ASN A 288 14.97 10.34 -20.39
N GLY A 289 15.43 10.29 -19.13
CA GLY A 289 16.72 9.71 -18.74
C GLY A 289 17.89 10.71 -18.73
N GLU A 290 17.66 11.94 -19.16
CA GLU A 290 18.68 13.01 -19.15
C GLU A 290 18.64 13.81 -17.85
N MET A 291 19.80 14.34 -17.45
CA MET A 291 19.87 15.19 -16.26
C MET A 291 19.31 16.59 -16.53
N ARG A 292 19.65 17.18 -17.68
CA ARG A 292 19.30 18.55 -18.09
C ARG A 292 18.87 18.55 -19.55
N SER A 293 17.88 19.37 -19.88
CA SER A 293 17.51 19.72 -21.25
C SER A 293 18.26 20.98 -21.70
N ALA A 294 18.38 21.21 -23.03
CA ALA A 294 19.04 22.39 -23.58
C ALA A 294 18.42 23.73 -23.13
N GLY A 295 17.12 23.73 -22.78
CA GLY A 295 16.39 24.90 -22.25
C GLY A 295 16.28 24.94 -20.71
N SER A 296 16.92 24.00 -20.01
CA SER A 296 16.79 23.92 -18.55
C SER A 296 17.46 25.12 -17.87
N VAL A 297 16.70 25.81 -17.01
CA VAL A 297 17.24 26.93 -16.23
C VAL A 297 18.22 26.36 -15.21
N PRO A 298 19.45 26.93 -15.08
CA PRO A 298 20.39 26.49 -14.07
C PRO A 298 19.75 26.63 -12.69
N THR A 299 19.52 25.50 -12.03
CA THR A 299 18.96 25.49 -10.68
C THR A 299 20.04 26.01 -9.74
N ARG A 300 20.05 27.31 -9.44
CA ARG A 300 20.64 27.79 -8.19
C ARG A 300 19.83 27.15 -7.08
N ASP A 301 20.46 26.31 -6.28
CA ASP A 301 19.78 25.53 -5.24
C ASP A 301 19.05 26.48 -4.27
N PRO A 302 17.71 26.59 -4.33
CA PRO A 302 17.00 27.67 -3.64
C PRO A 302 16.99 27.47 -2.12
N LEU A 303 17.26 26.24 -1.66
CA LEU A 303 17.32 25.87 -0.23
C LEU A 303 18.70 26.13 0.40
N ASN A 304 19.73 26.34 -0.42
CA ASN A 304 21.07 26.73 0.04
C ASN A 304 21.28 28.24 -0.15
N ARG A 305 20.22 29.04 0.03
CA ARG A 305 20.38 30.42 0.53
C ARG A 305 20.91 30.32 1.95
N LYS A 306 22.22 30.07 2.10
CA LYS A 306 22.92 30.77 3.17
C LYS A 306 22.53 32.23 2.98
N LEU A 307 21.83 32.77 3.96
CA LEU A 307 21.80 34.19 4.23
C LEU A 307 23.28 34.61 4.31
N LEU A 308 23.88 34.94 3.18
CA LEU A 308 25.12 35.69 3.17
C LEU A 308 24.73 37.12 3.55
N PRO A 309 25.52 37.74 4.45
CA PRO A 309 25.16 38.93 5.21
C PRO A 309 24.77 40.11 4.32
#